data_AF-A0A9P3NI29-F1
#
_entry.id   AF-A0A9P3NI29-F1
#
_cell.length_a   1.000
_cell.length_b   1.000
_cell.length_c   1.000
_cell.angle_alpha   90.00
_cell.angle_beta   90.00
_cell.angle_gamma   90.00
#
_symmetry.space_group_name_H-M   'P 1'
#
loop_
_entity.id
_entity.type
_entity.pdbx_description
1 polymer ?
#
loop_
_entity_poly.entity_id
_entity_poly.type
_entity_poly.pdbx_seq_one_letter_code
_entity_poly.pdbx_strand_id
1 'polypeptide(L)'
;MHWNSLFIMSDSQTVIKNMESYVSTIPEGPLLMYDNLTDRTVLERVGGHVNVPADEKRGIQDHFLASFSLAYKISDHAIGTISSNVFRVLVQLLGAERKMVQTETVGPLATSLDTPEGWAG
;
A
#
# COMPACT_ATOMS: atom_id res chain seq x y z
N MET A 1 5.90 7.64 17.74
CA MET A 1 6.55 7.37 16.44
C MET A 1 6.44 8.62 15.60
N HIS A 2 7.57 9.16 15.11
CA HIS A 2 7.56 10.18 14.06
C HIS A 2 8.03 9.48 12.79
N TRP A 3 7.18 9.45 11.75
CA TRP A 3 7.55 8.93 10.44
C TRP A 3 8.11 10.09 9.63
N ASN A 4 9.32 9.95 9.07
CA ASN A 4 9.91 10.99 8.22
C ASN A 4 9.31 10.99 6.81
N SER A 5 8.78 9.85 6.37
CA SER A 5 8.20 9.66 5.05
C SER A 5 7.11 8.59 5.05
N LEU A 6 6.14 8.71 4.16
CA LEU A 6 5.06 7.76 3.94
C LEU A 6 5.05 7.37 2.46
N PHE A 7 5.12 6.07 2.17
CA PHE A 7 4.87 5.54 0.82
C PHE A 7 3.45 5.00 0.74
N ILE A 8 2.63 5.54 -0.16
CA ILE A 8 1.22 5.17 -0.27
C ILE A 8 0.95 4.39 -1.54
N MET A 9 0.32 3.24 -1.34
CA MET A 9 -0.27 2.42 -2.40
C MET A 9 -1.77 2.35 -2.18
N SER A 10 -2.52 2.89 -3.13
CA SER A 10 -3.99 2.81 -3.16
C SER A 10 -4.45 2.71 -4.61
N ASP A 11 -5.54 1.97 -4.81
CA ASP A 11 -6.33 1.90 -6.04
C ASP A 11 -7.31 3.07 -6.20
N SER A 12 -7.44 3.93 -5.18
CA SER A 12 -8.32 5.09 -5.19
C SER A 12 -7.55 6.39 -5.40
N GLN A 13 -7.90 7.12 -6.45
CA GLN A 13 -7.38 8.47 -6.68
C GLN A 13 -7.84 9.43 -5.57
N THR A 14 -9.05 9.23 -5.07
CA THR A 14 -9.62 10.02 -3.98
C THR A 14 -8.81 9.89 -2.70
N VAL A 15 -8.37 8.67 -2.34
CA VAL A 15 -7.53 8.44 -1.17
C VAL A 15 -6.18 9.15 -1.29
N ILE A 16 -5.53 9.10 -2.46
CA ILE A 16 -4.27 9.83 -2.69
C ILE A 16 -4.44 11.32 -2.44
N LYS A 17 -5.44 11.95 -3.08
CA LYS A 17 -5.70 13.39 -2.93
C LYS A 17 -6.03 13.79 -1.49
N ASN A 18 -6.81 12.96 -0.79
CA ASN A 18 -7.15 13.20 0.61
C ASN A 18 -5.90 13.15 1.49
N MET A 19 -4.97 12.22 1.23
CA MET A 19 -3.73 12.18 1.98
C MET A 19 -2.81 13.36 1.66
N GLU A 20 -2.67 13.73 0.39
CA GLU A 20 -1.89 14.92 0.00
C GLU A 20 -2.38 16.16 0.74
N SER A 21 -3.70 16.37 0.74
CA SER A 21 -4.35 17.44 1.47
C SER A 21 -4.05 17.34 2.97
N TYR A 22 -4.26 16.17 3.59
CA TYR A 22 -4.03 15.97 5.02
C TYR A 22 -2.58 16.23 5.44
N VAL A 23 -1.61 15.61 4.75
CA VAL A 23 -0.17 15.77 5.04
C VAL A 23 0.26 17.23 4.90
N SER A 24 -0.29 17.97 3.94
CA SER A 24 0.01 19.40 3.77
C SER A 24 -0.43 20.28 4.95
N THR A 25 -1.35 19.80 5.79
CA THR A 25 -1.81 20.51 7.00
C THR A 25 -0.92 20.29 8.22
N ILE A 26 0.04 19.37 8.14
CA ILE A 26 0.94 19.01 9.24
C ILE A 26 2.25 19.80 9.06
N PRO A 27 2.55 20.80 9.90
CA PRO A 27 3.84 21.47 9.87
C PRO A 27 4.96 20.46 10.14
N GLU A 28 5.99 20.44 9.29
CA GLU A 28 7.08 19.44 9.34
C GLU A 28 6.56 17.98 9.25
N GLY A 29 5.43 17.78 8.58
CA GLY A 29 4.85 16.47 8.32
C GLY A 29 5.74 15.56 7.47
N PRO A 30 5.41 14.26 7.39
CA PRO A 30 6.18 13.31 6.61
C PRO A 30 6.22 13.66 5.12
N LEU A 31 7.31 13.33 4.45
CA LEU A 31 7.35 13.34 2.98
C LEU A 31 6.40 12.26 2.44
N LEU A 32 5.38 12.66 1.69
CA LEU A 32 4.47 11.75 1.03
C LEU A 32 5.04 11.30 -0.33
N MET A 33 5.12 9.99 -0.54
CA MET A 33 5.58 9.34 -1.77
C MET A 33 4.48 8.44 -2.32
N TYR A 34 4.20 8.53 -3.62
CA TYR A 34 3.27 7.66 -4.31
C TYR A 34 3.57 7.71 -5.82
N ASP A 35 3.07 6.74 -6.59
CA ASP A 35 3.19 6.77 -8.04
C ASP A 35 2.14 7.72 -8.65
N ASN A 36 2.57 8.90 -9.08
CA ASN A 36 1.72 9.91 -9.69
C ASN A 36 1.40 9.66 -11.18
N LEU A 37 2.04 8.67 -11.81
CA LEU A 37 1.83 8.32 -13.21
C LEU A 37 0.69 7.31 -13.39
N THR A 38 0.29 6.60 -12.34
CA THR A 38 -0.86 5.69 -12.39
C THR A 38 -2.17 6.47 -12.44
N ASP A 39 -2.94 6.32 -13.52
CA ASP A 39 -4.33 6.77 -13.55
C ASP A 39 -5.23 5.79 -12.78
N ARG A 40 -5.54 6.16 -11.53
CA ARG A 40 -6.43 5.39 -10.64
C ARG A 40 -7.90 5.68 -10.88
N THR A 41 -8.23 6.76 -11.60
CA THR A 41 -9.62 7.14 -11.85
C THR A 41 -10.32 6.11 -12.73
N VAL A 42 -9.57 5.39 -13.57
CA VAL A 42 -10.07 4.26 -14.35
C VAL A 42 -10.67 3.19 -13.45
N LEU A 43 -9.98 2.82 -12.35
CA LEU A 43 -10.43 1.78 -11.42
C LEU A 43 -11.72 2.20 -10.70
N GLU A 44 -11.80 3.46 -10.26
CA GLU A 44 -12.99 4.02 -9.63
C GLU A 44 -14.17 4.08 -10.62
N ARG A 45 -13.93 4.53 -11.86
CA ARG A 45 -14.96 4.67 -12.91
C ARG A 45 -15.59 3.34 -13.32
N VAL A 46 -14.77 2.30 -13.48
CA VAL A 46 -15.24 1.00 -13.98
C VAL A 46 -15.69 0.05 -12.86
N GLY A 47 -15.61 0.47 -11.59
CA GLY A 47 -16.04 -0.33 -10.45
C GLY A 47 -15.10 -1.49 -10.13
N GLY A 48 -13.79 -1.31 -10.35
CA GLY A 48 -12.75 -2.25 -9.92
C GLY A 48 -12.01 -2.98 -11.05
N HIS A 49 -10.96 -3.70 -10.66
CA HIS A 49 -9.95 -4.29 -11.55
C HIS A 49 -10.48 -5.27 -12.61
N VAL A 50 -11.66 -5.85 -12.40
CA VAL A 50 -12.25 -6.84 -13.32
C VAL A 50 -12.81 -6.19 -14.58
N ASN A 51 -13.17 -4.91 -14.52
CA ASN A 51 -13.85 -4.18 -15.60
C ASN A 51 -12.92 -3.25 -16.38
N VAL A 52 -11.63 -3.21 -16.02
CA VAL A 52 -10.63 -2.38 -16.72
C VAL A 52 -10.33 -3.00 -18.11
N PRO A 53 -10.41 -2.21 -19.20
CA PRO A 53 -10.00 -2.65 -20.54
C PRO A 53 -8.57 -3.23 -20.56
N ALA A 54 -8.32 -4.23 -21.40
CA ALA A 54 -7.07 -5.00 -21.35
C ALA A 54 -5.81 -4.16 -21.64
N ASP A 55 -5.94 -3.17 -22.53
CA ASP A 55 -4.91 -2.20 -22.89
C ASP A 55 -4.53 -1.27 -21.73
N GLU A 56 -5.52 -0.75 -21.00
CA GLU A 56 -5.30 0.08 -19.80
C GLU A 56 -4.82 -0.75 -18.60
N LYS A 57 -5.32 -1.99 -18.50
CA LYS A 57 -5.02 -2.90 -17.38
C LYS A 57 -3.55 -3.24 -17.29
N ARG A 58 -2.88 -3.43 -18.43
CA ARG A 58 -1.45 -3.72 -18.46
C ARG A 58 -0.64 -2.58 -17.85
N GLY A 59 -0.90 -1.34 -18.24
CA GLY A 59 -0.21 -0.17 -17.68
C GLY A 59 -0.40 -0.08 -16.17
N ILE A 60 -1.62 -0.23 -15.69
CA ILE A 60 -1.93 -0.22 -14.25
C ILE A 60 -1.19 -1.34 -13.51
N GLN A 61 -1.11 -2.55 -14.09
CA GLN A 61 -0.38 -3.67 -13.50
C GLN A 61 1.13 -3.44 -13.45
N ASP A 62 1.72 -2.89 -14.51
CA ASP A 62 3.15 -2.60 -14.57
C ASP A 62 3.54 -1.54 -13.52
N HIS A 63 2.75 -0.48 -13.41
CA HIS A 63 2.92 0.56 -12.40
C HIS A 63 2.71 0.04 -10.97
N PHE A 64 1.70 -0.80 -10.76
CA PHE A 64 1.48 -1.48 -9.49
C PHE A 64 2.69 -2.32 -9.08
N LEU A 65 3.22 -3.17 -9.98
CA LEU A 65 4.37 -4.01 -9.71
C LEU A 65 5.63 -3.17 -9.42
N ALA A 66 5.85 -2.08 -10.16
CA ALA A 66 6.96 -1.17 -9.91
C ALA A 66 6.85 -0.51 -8.51
N SER A 67 5.67 0.02 -8.19
CA SER A 67 5.39 0.63 -6.88
C SER A 67 5.53 -0.37 -5.74
N PHE A 68 5.00 -1.58 -5.92
CA PHE A 68 5.09 -2.67 -4.95
C PHE A 68 6.54 -3.09 -4.70
N SER A 69 7.33 -3.20 -5.77
CA SER A 69 8.74 -3.56 -5.70
C SER A 69 9.58 -2.52 -4.98
N LEU A 70 9.21 -1.24 -5.10
CA LEU A 70 9.85 -0.17 -4.35
C LEU A 70 9.43 -0.20 -2.89
N ALA A 71 8.12 -0.34 -2.61
CA ALA A 71 7.55 -0.30 -1.27
C ALA A 71 8.22 -1.31 -0.31
N TYR A 72 8.36 -2.58 -0.68
CA TYR A 72 8.97 -3.56 0.22
C TYR A 72 10.47 -3.32 0.45
N LYS A 73 11.16 -2.65 -0.48
CA LYS A 73 12.59 -2.35 -0.35
C LYS A 73 12.86 -1.17 0.57
N ILE A 74 12.04 -0.12 0.47
CA ILE A 74 12.27 1.15 1.17
C ILE A 74 11.49 1.27 2.48
N SER A 75 10.42 0.51 2.68
CA SER A 75 9.62 0.60 3.88
C SER A 75 10.27 -0.17 5.03
N ASP A 76 10.33 0.47 6.19
CA ASP A 76 10.71 -0.18 7.44
C ASP A 76 9.53 -0.87 8.12
N HIS A 77 8.31 -0.42 7.82
CA HIS A 77 7.07 -0.90 8.39
C HIS A 77 5.92 -0.70 7.40
N ALA A 78 4.94 -1.62 7.40
CA ALA A 78 3.75 -1.51 6.56
C ALA A 78 2.47 -1.36 7.40
N ILE A 79 1.56 -0.48 6.97
CA ILE A 79 0.22 -0.34 7.55
C ILE A 79 -0.82 -0.61 6.46
N GLY A 80 -1.80 -1.45 6.75
CA GLY A 80 -2.81 -1.84 5.77
C GLY A 80 -3.82 -2.81 6.36
N THR A 81 -4.58 -3.48 5.50
CA THR A 81 -5.54 -4.51 5.92
C THR A 81 -5.03 -5.89 5.55
N ILE A 82 -4.97 -6.80 6.51
CA ILE A 82 -4.57 -8.18 6.27
C ILE A 82 -5.58 -8.96 5.45
N SER A 83 -6.84 -8.51 5.35
CA SER A 83 -7.77 -9.06 4.35
C SER A 83 -7.27 -8.88 2.91
N SER A 84 -6.40 -7.89 2.65
CA SER A 84 -5.79 -7.66 1.34
C SER A 84 -4.67 -8.65 1.01
N ASN A 85 -4.79 -9.34 -0.12
CA ASN A 85 -3.70 -10.17 -0.68
C ASN A 85 -2.41 -9.35 -0.88
N VAL A 86 -2.55 -8.10 -1.34
CA VAL A 86 -1.39 -7.21 -1.60
C VAL A 86 -0.63 -6.94 -0.31
N PHE A 87 -1.35 -6.63 0.78
CA PHE A 87 -0.74 -6.38 2.08
C PHE A 87 -0.07 -7.64 2.64
N ARG A 88 -0.73 -8.81 2.56
CA ARG A 88 -0.13 -10.08 3.00
C ARG A 88 1.20 -10.38 2.30
N VAL A 89 1.25 -10.21 0.97
CA VAL A 89 2.48 -10.42 0.22
C VAL A 89 3.55 -9.39 0.60
N LEU A 90 3.17 -8.13 0.82
CA LEU A 90 4.11 -7.08 1.26
C LEU A 90 4.77 -7.45 2.59
N VAL A 91 3.99 -7.92 3.57
CA VAL A 91 4.50 -8.35 4.88
C VAL A 91 5.44 -9.55 4.76
N GLN A 92 5.12 -10.53 3.90
CA GLN A 92 6.01 -11.66 3.64
C GLN A 92 7.34 -11.24 3.01
N LEU A 93 7.31 -10.29 2.06
CA LEU A 93 8.52 -9.76 1.44
C LEU A 93 9.36 -8.94 2.42
N LEU A 94 8.74 -8.10 3.25
CA LEU A 94 9.42 -7.39 4.33
C LEU A 94 10.06 -8.37 5.31
N GLY A 95 9.33 -9.43 5.70
CA GLY A 95 9.86 -10.48 6.56
C GLY A 95 11.05 -11.23 5.95
N ALA A 96 10.98 -11.56 4.66
CA ALA A 96 12.08 -12.20 3.95
C ALA A 96 13.32 -11.29 3.88
N GLU A 97 13.14 -10.02 3.52
CA GLU A 97 14.23 -9.03 3.40
C GLU A 97 14.89 -8.76 4.76
N ARG A 98 14.09 -8.68 5.83
CA ARG A 98 14.56 -8.39 7.19
C ARG A 98 14.90 -9.65 7.99
N LYS A 99 14.77 -10.85 7.40
CA LYS A 99 14.97 -12.16 8.05
C LYS A 99 14.17 -12.30 9.35
N MET A 100 12.91 -11.88 9.31
CA MET A 100 12.03 -11.79 10.47
C MET A 100 10.67 -12.39 10.15
N VAL A 101 10.04 -13.00 11.14
CA VAL A 101 8.66 -13.50 11.06
C VAL A 101 7.80 -12.72 12.04
N GLN A 102 6.61 -12.31 11.59
CA GLN A 102 5.58 -11.75 12.43
C GLN A 102 4.36 -12.68 12.41
N THR A 103 3.90 -13.10 13.58
CA THR A 103 2.75 -14.01 13.75
C THR A 103 1.45 -13.29 14.09
N GLU A 104 1.54 -12.07 14.59
CA GLU A 104 0.40 -11.26 15.05
C GLU A 104 -0.01 -10.20 14.03
N THR A 105 -1.23 -9.65 14.19
CA THR A 105 -1.75 -8.54 13.38
C THR A 105 -0.98 -7.24 13.54
N VAL A 106 -0.30 -7.06 14.68
CA VAL A 106 0.52 -5.89 14.99
C VAL A 106 1.88 -6.37 15.44
N GLY A 107 2.93 -5.82 14.84
CA GLY A 107 4.30 -6.19 15.20
C GLY A 107 5.34 -5.31 14.53
N PRO A 108 6.62 -5.72 14.56
CA PRO A 108 7.72 -4.90 14.07
C PRO A 108 7.68 -4.65 12.55
N LEU A 109 7.18 -5.60 11.76
CA LEU A 109 7.14 -5.48 10.29
C LEU A 109 5.90 -4.75 9.80
N ALA A 110 4.77 -4.96 10.47
CA ALA A 110 3.51 -4.41 9.97
C ALA A 110 2.43 -4.27 11.05
N THR A 111 1.50 -3.36 10.79
CA THR A 111 0.27 -3.16 11.55
C THR A 111 -0.93 -3.36 10.63
N SER A 112 -1.75 -4.38 10.91
CA SER A 112 -3.03 -4.60 10.25
C SER A 112 -4.13 -3.79 10.93
N LEU A 113 -4.98 -3.15 10.13
CA LEU A 113 -6.15 -2.38 10.59
C LEU A 113 -7.40 -3.25 10.74
N ASP A 114 -7.37 -4.48 10.23
CA ASP A 114 -8.40 -5.50 10.42
C ASP A 114 -7.79 -6.82 10.92
N THR A 115 -8.64 -7.67 11.47
CA THR A 115 -8.31 -9.04 11.83
C THR A 115 -8.91 -9.96 10.78
N PRO A 116 -8.16 -10.91 10.19
CA PRO A 116 -8.77 -11.90 9.35
C PRO A 116 -9.44 -12.92 10.28
N GLU A 117 -10.60 -13.42 9.89
CA GLU A 117 -11.07 -14.69 10.43
C GLU A 117 -10.01 -15.75 10.06
N GLY A 118 -9.19 -16.19 11.03
CA GLY A 118 -8.21 -17.27 10.83
C GLY A 118 -6.72 -16.94 11.00
N TRP A 119 -6.32 -15.80 11.57
CA TRP A 119 -4.91 -15.62 12.02
C TRP A 119 -4.61 -16.32 13.36
N ALA A 120 -5.63 -16.67 14.13
CA ALA A 120 -5.49 -17.54 15.29
C ALA A 120 -5.41 -19.01 14.81
N GLY A 121 -4.20 -19.46 14.51
CA GLY A 121 -3.87 -20.84 14.21
C GLY A 121 -2.43 -21.14 14.60
#